data_AF-A0A8K0N131-F1
#
_entry.id   AF-A0A8K0N131-F1
#
_cell.length_a   1.000
_cell.length_b   1.000
_cell.length_c   1.000
_cell.angle_alpha   90.00
_cell.angle_beta   90.00
_cell.angle_gamma   90.00
#
_symmetry.space_group_name_H-M   'P 1'
#
loop_
_entity.id
_entity.type
_entity.pdbx_description
1 polymer ?
#
loop_
_entity_poly.entity_id
_entity_poly.type
_entity_poly.pdbx_seq_one_letter_code
_entity_poly.pdbx_strand_id
1 'polypeptide(L)'
;MASTPESDKIYERKRDYLSMDLSRLLTSAGINIGICALFFSLYSVFRKQPGNVYVYFGRRLSQEDSKRRNINALERLVPSASWIVKAWQITEDELLSFAGVDAVVFLRVLVFRASALNPPWFLST
;
A
#
# COMPACT_ATOMS: atom_id res chain seq x y z
N MET A 1 35.97 17.55 -32.22
CA MET A 1 34.74 17.91 -32.96
C MET A 1 33.90 18.71 -31.97
N ALA A 2 33.93 20.05 -32.06
CA ALA A 2 33.28 20.92 -31.08
C ALA A 2 31.76 20.94 -31.30
N SER A 3 30.96 20.91 -30.23
CA SER A 3 29.52 21.09 -30.29
C SER A 3 29.19 22.47 -30.86
N THR A 4 28.19 22.53 -31.73
CA THR A 4 27.72 23.81 -32.28
C THR A 4 26.95 24.59 -31.21
N PRO A 5 27.06 25.92 -31.15
CA PRO A 5 26.36 26.74 -30.14
C PRO A 5 24.82 26.60 -30.19
N GLU A 6 24.26 26.08 -31.29
CA GLU A 6 22.84 25.78 -31.45
C GLU A 6 22.43 24.47 -30.76
N SER A 7 23.25 23.41 -30.87
CA SER A 7 22.97 22.14 -30.20
C SER A 7 22.93 22.30 -28.68
N ASP A 8 23.86 23.09 -28.12
CA ASP A 8 23.95 23.30 -26.67
C ASP A 8 22.70 24.01 -26.11
N LYS A 9 22.14 24.98 -26.86
CA LYS A 9 20.88 25.66 -26.49
C LYS A 9 19.68 24.72 -26.49
N ILE A 10 19.64 23.77 -27.43
CA ILE A 10 18.56 22.77 -27.51
C ILE A 10 18.65 21.80 -26.32
N TYR A 11 19.87 21.38 -25.94
CA TYR A 11 20.07 20.50 -24.79
C TYR A 11 19.68 21.16 -23.46
N GLU A 12 20.09 22.42 -23.24
CA GLU A 12 19.69 23.19 -22.05
C GLU A 12 18.17 23.32 -21.97
N ARG A 13 17.52 23.75 -23.07
CA ARG A 13 16.06 23.85 -23.13
C ARG A 13 15.37 22.51 -22.85
N LYS A 14 15.87 21.41 -23.41
CA LYS A 14 15.31 20.06 -23.18
C LYS A 14 15.48 19.62 -21.72
N ARG A 15 16.63 19.94 -21.10
CA ARG A 15 16.88 19.70 -19.67
C ARG A 15 15.90 20.48 -18.80
N ASP A 16 15.61 21.73 -19.14
CA ASP A 16 14.65 22.57 -18.42
C ASP A 16 13.23 22.02 -18.51
N TYR A 17 12.78 21.59 -19.69
CA TYR A 17 11.48 20.93 -19.85
C TYR A 17 11.39 19.63 -19.03
N LEU A 18 12.43 18.79 -19.09
CA LEU A 18 12.48 17.53 -18.34
C LEU A 18 12.48 17.77 -16.82
N SER A 19 13.18 18.80 -16.34
CA SER A 19 13.21 19.12 -14.91
C SER A 19 11.86 19.64 -14.40
N MET A 20 11.15 20.43 -15.21
CA MET A 20 9.79 20.89 -14.91
C MET A 20 8.81 19.71 -14.88
N ASP A 21 8.85 18.81 -15.85
CA ASP A 21 7.96 17.64 -15.89
C ASP A 21 8.23 16.67 -14.74
N LEU A 22 9.51 16.41 -14.43
CA LEU A 22 9.88 15.57 -13.30
C LEU A 22 9.39 16.17 -11.98
N SER A 23 9.54 17.49 -11.79
CA SER A 23 9.07 18.18 -10.59
C SER A 23 7.56 18.08 -10.42
N ARG A 24 6.80 18.15 -11.53
CA ARG A 24 5.33 18.00 -11.51
C ARG A 24 4.92 16.58 -11.15
N LEU A 25 5.57 15.59 -11.74
CA LEU A 25 5.35 14.18 -11.42
C LEU A 25 5.67 13.88 -9.95
N LEU A 26 6.82 14.37 -9.46
CA LEU A 26 7.26 14.14 -8.08
C LEU A 26 6.34 14.82 -7.07
N THR A 27 5.87 16.03 -7.36
CA THR A 27 4.91 16.75 -6.51
C THR A 27 3.59 16.00 -6.45
N SER A 28 3.05 15.59 -7.60
CA SER A 28 1.81 14.80 -7.66
C SER A 28 1.93 13.46 -6.94
N ALA A 29 2.99 12.70 -7.22
CA ALA A 29 3.27 11.43 -6.55
C ALA A 29 3.47 11.61 -5.05
N GLY A 30 4.23 12.64 -4.64
CA GLY A 30 4.47 12.96 -3.24
C GLY A 30 3.20 13.29 -2.47
N ILE A 31 2.29 14.06 -3.06
CA ILE A 31 0.97 14.35 -2.46
C ILE A 31 0.17 13.04 -2.30
N ASN A 32 0.11 12.20 -3.33
CA ASN A 32 -0.61 10.92 -3.26
C ASN A 32 -0.01 9.99 -2.19
N ILE A 33 1.31 9.86 -2.15
CA ILE A 33 2.01 9.04 -1.16
C ILE A 33 1.77 9.58 0.26
N GLY A 34 1.85 10.90 0.44
CA GLY A 34 1.61 11.56 1.74
C GLY A 34 0.19 11.35 2.25
N ILE A 35 -0.81 11.51 1.37
CA ILE A 35 -2.22 11.27 1.70
C ILE A 35 -2.45 9.79 2.03
N CYS A 36 -1.88 8.87 1.25
CA CYS A 36 -1.93 7.43 1.52
C CYS A 36 -1.32 7.10 2.89
N ALA A 37 -0.15 7.64 3.21
CA ALA A 37 0.51 7.44 4.50
C ALA A 37 -0.31 8.01 5.67
N LEU A 38 -0.93 9.17 5.48
CA LEU A 38 -1.82 9.77 6.47
C LEU A 38 -3.04 8.88 6.74
N PHE A 39 -3.76 8.45 5.69
CA PHE A 39 -4.91 7.56 5.85
C PHE A 39 -4.50 6.21 6.44
N PHE A 40 -3.35 5.67 6.05
CA PHE A 40 -2.81 4.44 6.60
C PHE A 40 -2.53 4.55 8.11
N SER A 41 -1.93 5.67 8.53
CA SER A 41 -1.67 5.97 9.94
C SER A 41 -2.98 6.12 10.72
N LEU A 42 -3.92 6.93 10.21
CA LEU A 42 -5.25 7.12 10.81
C LEU A 42 -6.00 5.79 10.96
N TYR A 43 -6.04 4.97 9.91
CA TYR A 43 -6.66 3.66 9.94
C TYR A 43 -6.00 2.75 10.99
N SER A 44 -4.67 2.74 11.04
CA SER A 44 -3.91 1.93 11.99
C SER A 44 -4.15 2.32 13.45
N VAL A 45 -4.43 3.60 13.73
CA VAL A 45 -4.80 4.09 15.06
C VAL A 45 -6.29 3.82 15.36
N PHE A 46 -7.19 4.19 14.44
CA PHE A 46 -8.64 4.07 14.64
C PHE A 46 -9.12 2.63 14.81
N ARG A 47 -8.52 1.66 14.09
CA ARG A 47 -8.85 0.23 14.26
C ARG A 47 -8.52 -0.33 15.64
N LYS A 48 -7.60 0.30 16.37
CA LYS A 48 -7.16 -0.13 17.72
C LYS A 48 -7.98 0.53 18.83
N GLN A 49 -8.77 1.57 18.53
CA GLN A 49 -9.61 2.26 19.51
C GLN A 49 -10.82 1.41 19.88
N PRO A 50 -11.09 1.14 21.17
CA PRO A 50 -12.13 0.22 21.63
C PRO A 50 -13.54 0.66 21.22
N GLY A 51 -13.78 1.97 21.08
CA GLY A 51 -15.08 2.52 20.65
C GLY A 51 -15.38 2.36 19.16
N ASN A 52 -14.37 2.12 18.32
CA ASN A 52 -14.55 2.02 16.86
C ASN A 52 -14.43 0.56 16.34
N VAL A 53 -14.19 -0.40 17.24
CA VAL A 53 -13.99 -1.81 16.89
C VAL A 53 -15.19 -2.40 16.19
N TYR A 54 -16.40 -2.02 16.60
CA TYR A 54 -17.64 -2.54 16.05
C TYR A 54 -17.88 -2.12 14.59
N VAL A 55 -17.29 -1.00 14.16
CA VAL A 55 -17.38 -0.51 12.77
C VAL A 55 -16.40 -1.28 11.87
N TYR A 56 -15.20 -1.58 12.37
CA TYR A 56 -14.16 -2.25 11.58
C TYR A 56 -14.20 -3.78 11.67
N PHE A 57 -14.79 -4.34 12.72
CA PHE A 57 -14.92 -5.77 12.93
C PHE A 57 -16.39 -6.11 13.14
N GLY A 58 -16.92 -7.03 12.33
CA GLY A 58 -18.28 -7.54 12.51
C GLY A 58 -18.50 -8.11 13.91
N ARG A 59 -19.75 -8.07 14.39
CA ARG A 59 -20.14 -8.39 15.78
C ARG A 59 -19.53 -9.70 16.31
N ARG A 60 -19.41 -10.74 15.48
CA ARG A 60 -18.79 -12.04 15.85
C ARG A 60 -17.26 -11.96 16.02
N LEU A 61 -16.56 -11.32 15.07
CA LEU A 61 -15.10 -11.11 15.15
C LEU A 61 -14.71 -10.19 16.30
N SER A 62 -15.55 -9.18 16.60
CA SER A 62 -15.31 -8.26 17.72
C SER A 62 -15.31 -8.94 19.09
N GLN A 63 -16.14 -9.97 19.29
CA GLN A 63 -16.23 -10.68 20.57
C GLN A 63 -15.02 -11.59 20.80
N GLU A 64 -14.56 -12.30 19.76
CA GLU A 64 -13.40 -13.18 19.84
C GLU A 64 -12.09 -12.41 20.04
N ASP A 65 -11.95 -11.28 19.33
CA ASP A 65 -10.79 -10.40 19.47
C ASP A 65 -10.78 -9.60 20.77
N SER A 66 -11.94 -9.21 21.30
CA SER A 66 -12.03 -8.43 22.55
C SER A 66 -11.36 -9.16 23.72
N LYS A 67 -11.43 -10.50 23.73
CA LYS A 67 -10.82 -11.36 24.76
C LYS A 67 -9.29 -11.43 24.64
N ARG A 68 -8.71 -11.16 23.46
CA ARG A 68 -7.26 -11.12 23.20
C ARG A 68 -6.64 -9.72 23.32
N ARG A 69 -7.45 -8.66 23.41
CA ARG A 69 -7.00 -7.25 23.29
C ARG A 69 -6.59 -6.58 24.61
N ASN A 70 -5.86 -7.29 25.48
CA ASN A 70 -5.14 -6.70 26.64
C ASN A 70 -3.85 -5.98 26.21
N ILE A 71 -3.95 -5.08 25.23
CA ILE A 71 -2.82 -4.28 24.72
C ILE A 71 -2.98 -2.86 25.27
N ASN A 72 -1.92 -2.37 25.93
CA ASN A 72 -1.84 -1.09 26.62
C ASN A 72 -2.24 0.09 25.70
N ALA A 73 -2.87 1.12 26.27
CA ALA A 73 -3.42 2.25 25.51
C ALA A 73 -2.37 3.01 24.66
N LEU A 74 -1.10 3.01 25.08
CA LEU A 74 -0.02 3.69 24.35
C LEU A 74 0.44 2.91 23.10
N GLU A 75 0.45 1.57 23.13
CA GLU A 75 0.72 0.74 21.95
C GLU A 75 -0.42 0.80 20.90
N ARG A 76 -1.58 1.32 21.29
CA ARG A 76 -2.72 1.57 20.40
C ARG A 76 -2.57 2.83 19.55
N LEU A 77 -1.74 3.78 19.99
CA LEU A 77 -1.48 5.03 19.27
C LEU A 77 -0.31 4.91 18.29
N VAL A 78 0.52 3.87 18.41
CA VAL A 78 1.59 3.61 17.45
C VAL A 78 0.98 3.03 16.16
N PRO A 79 1.16 3.69 14.99
CA PRO A 79 0.76 3.11 13.71
C PRO A 79 1.54 1.81 13.50
N SER A 80 0.85 0.69 13.57
CA SER A 80 1.45 -0.64 13.43
C SER A 80 1.06 -1.22 12.09
N ALA A 81 2.06 -1.55 11.28
CA ALA A 81 1.89 -2.29 10.03
C ALA A 81 1.72 -3.81 10.25
N SER A 82 1.74 -4.30 11.49
CA SER A 82 1.67 -5.74 11.80
C SER A 82 0.37 -6.40 11.31
N TRP A 83 -0.69 -5.62 11.08
CA TRP A 83 -1.91 -6.12 10.46
C TRP A 83 -1.73 -6.51 8.99
N ILE A 84 -0.84 -5.84 8.26
CA ILE A 84 -0.52 -6.19 6.86
C ILE A 84 0.15 -7.56 6.86
N VAL A 85 1.15 -7.75 7.72
CA VAL A 85 1.88 -9.03 7.82
C VAL A 85 0.92 -10.16 8.17
N LYS A 86 0.02 -9.94 9.12
CA LYS A 86 -1.04 -10.91 9.45
C LYS A 86 -1.97 -11.19 8.28
N ALA A 87 -2.41 -10.15 7.56
CA ALA A 87 -3.27 -10.32 6.39
C ALA A 87 -2.56 -11.09 5.26
N TRP A 88 -1.24 -10.93 5.13
CA TRP A 88 -0.43 -11.64 4.15
C TRP A 88 -0.17 -13.10 4.50
N GLN A 89 -0.22 -13.46 5.79
CA GLN A 89 -0.04 -14.84 6.27
C GLN A 89 -1.30 -15.70 6.13
N ILE A 90 -2.45 -15.11 5.79
CA ILE A 90 -3.71 -15.84 5.62
C ILE A 90 -3.60 -16.76 4.39
N THR A 91 -3.94 -18.04 4.58
CA THR A 91 -3.95 -19.04 3.51
C THR A 91 -5.24 -18.97 2.68
N GLU A 92 -5.21 -19.52 1.45
CA GLU A 92 -6.41 -19.56 0.60
C GLU A 92 -7.54 -20.39 1.24
N ASP A 93 -7.22 -21.49 1.93
CA ASP A 93 -8.19 -22.34 2.61
C ASP A 93 -8.86 -21.62 3.78
N GLU A 94 -8.08 -20.86 4.56
CA GLU A 94 -8.62 -19.98 5.60
C GLU A 94 -9.52 -18.92 4.98
N LEU A 95 -9.06 -18.22 3.94
CA LEU A 95 -9.84 -17.20 3.23
C LEU A 95 -11.16 -17.76 2.68
N LEU A 96 -11.13 -18.96 2.10
CA LEU A 96 -12.31 -19.66 1.62
C LEU A 96 -13.30 -19.94 2.76
N SER A 97 -12.79 -20.35 3.93
CA SER A 97 -13.61 -20.72 5.09
C SER A 97 -14.36 -19.54 5.71
N PHE A 98 -13.77 -18.33 5.75
CA PHE A 98 -14.40 -17.16 6.39
C PHE A 98 -14.98 -16.12 5.42
N ALA A 99 -14.49 -16.04 4.18
CA ALA A 99 -14.91 -15.03 3.19
C ALA A 99 -15.53 -15.62 1.90
N GLY A 100 -15.44 -16.93 1.69
CA GLY A 100 -16.05 -17.61 0.54
C GLY A 100 -15.25 -17.52 -0.76
N VAL A 101 -15.82 -18.11 -1.82
CA VAL A 101 -15.14 -18.29 -3.12
C VAL A 101 -14.86 -16.96 -3.83
N ASP A 102 -15.78 -16.00 -3.76
CA ASP A 102 -15.63 -14.70 -4.44
C ASP A 102 -14.38 -13.95 -3.95
N ALA A 103 -14.09 -14.02 -2.65
CA ALA A 103 -12.91 -13.41 -2.05
C ALA A 103 -11.61 -14.06 -2.55
N VAL A 104 -11.59 -15.40 -2.66
CA VAL A 104 -10.44 -16.15 -3.17
C VAL A 104 -10.20 -15.83 -4.65
N VAL A 105 -11.25 -15.79 -5.47
CA VAL A 105 -11.14 -15.44 -6.90
C VAL A 105 -10.63 -14.00 -7.05
N PHE A 106 -11.14 -13.06 -6.27
CA PHE A 106 -10.67 -11.68 -6.28
C PHE A 106 -9.18 -11.58 -5.94
N LEU A 107 -8.74 -12.27 -4.87
CA LEU A 107 -7.32 -12.31 -4.50
C LEU A 107 -6.46 -12.91 -5.62
N ARG A 108 -6.90 -13.99 -6.26
CA ARG A 108 -6.20 -14.62 -7.39
C ARG A 108 -6.05 -13.68 -8.58
N VAL A 109 -7.07 -12.88 -8.90
CA VAL A 109 -6.97 -11.88 -9.98
C VAL A 109 -5.89 -10.84 -9.64
N LEU A 110 -5.82 -10.37 -8.39
CA LEU A 110 -4.80 -9.42 -7.96
C LEU A 110 -3.39 -10.02 -8.04
N VAL A 111 -3.19 -11.23 -7.53
CA VAL A 111 -1.89 -11.93 -7.59
C VAL A 111 -1.49 -12.17 -9.03
N PHE A 112 -2.41 -12.65 -9.87
CA PHE A 112 -2.13 -12.88 -11.29
C PHE A 112 -1.70 -11.61 -12.02
N ARG A 113 -2.36 -10.47 -11.75
CA ARG A 113 -1.97 -9.17 -12.31
C ARG A 113 -0.58 -8.73 -11.86
N ALA A 114 -0.25 -8.92 -10.57
CA ALA A 114 1.06 -8.58 -10.03
C ALA A 114 2.16 -9.48 -10.62
N SER A 115 1.92 -10.78 -10.71
CA SER A 115 2.85 -11.74 -11.33
C SER A 115 3.04 -11.48 -12.82
N ALA A 116 2.00 -11.10 -13.56
CA ALA A 116 2.09 -10.75 -14.98
C ALA A 116 2.94 -9.48 -15.24
N LEU A 117 3.13 -8.63 -14.22
CA LEU A 117 3.99 -7.44 -14.31
C LEU A 117 5.47 -7.77 -14.11
N ASN A 118 5.81 -8.96 -13.59
CA ASN A 118 7.17 -9.50 -13.51
C ASN A 118 7.39 -10.49 -14.65
N PRO A 119 8.04 -10.08 -15.75
CA PRO A 119 8.25 -10.98 -16.86
C PRO A 119 9.20 -12.14 -16.46
N PRO A 120 9.04 -13.34 -17.06
CA PRO A 120 9.78 -14.55 -16.68
C PRO A 120 11.31 -14.44 -16.73
N TRP A 121 11.84 -13.48 -17.50
CA TRP A 121 13.28 -13.24 -17.62
C TRP A 121 13.91 -12.52 -16.42
N PHE A 122 13.12 -12.02 -15.46
CA PHE A 122 13.64 -11.33 -14.27
C PHE A 122 14.28 -12.28 -13.24
N LEU A 123 14.14 -13.60 -13.40
CA LEU A 123 14.78 -14.63 -12.56
C LEU A 123 15.99 -15.30 -13.25
N SER A 124 16.49 -14.74 -14.35
CA SER A 124 17.58 -15.29 -15.17
C SER A 124 18.97 -14.69 -14.86
N THR A 125 19.13 -13.92 -13.79
CA THR A 125 20.43 -13.36 -13.35
C THR A 125 20.72 -13.79 -11.93
#